data_AF-A0A4R6N7H3-F1
#
_entry.id   AF-A0A4R6N7H3-F1
#
_cell.length_a   1.000
_cell.length_b   1.000
_cell.length_c   1.000
_cell.angle_alpha   90.00
_cell.angle_beta   90.00
_cell.angle_gamma   90.00
#
_symmetry.space_group_name_H-M   'P 1'
#
loop_
_entity.id
_entity.type
_entity.pdbx_description
1 polymer ?
#
loop_
_entity_poly.entity_id
_entity_poly.type
_entity_poly.pdbx_seq_one_letter_code
_entity_poly.pdbx_strand_id
1 'polypeptide(L)'
;MRWLLRAVLALPVLLLSWQVLGPRGVRVEVLDQRWQRDIEVERLLLESGSAWCDELPAGAQDISRRWLEDPQGSRGRAEHCRYQLPTWRPRRSARSEGLSALAPAPFWAPTPTLEPELERLGRRREHYELLLAAADGRSWQCPLPQARWARYRQGQSLRLQVDRFGVANCASLPY
;
A
#
# COMPACT_ATOMS: atom_id res chain seq x y z
N MET A 1 1.26 47.58 -43.72
CA MET A 1 0.99 46.16 -44.08
C MET A 1 1.91 45.13 -43.41
N ARG A 2 3.24 45.31 -43.34
CA ARG A 2 4.17 44.31 -42.74
C ARG A 2 3.90 43.96 -41.26
N TRP A 3 3.41 44.90 -40.45
CA TRP A 3 3.08 44.68 -39.04
C TRP A 3 1.81 43.83 -38.84
N LEU A 4 0.83 43.95 -39.74
CA LEU A 4 -0.40 43.17 -39.71
C LEU A 4 -0.13 41.69 -40.03
N LEU A 5 0.72 41.41 -41.02
CA LEU A 5 1.14 40.04 -41.36
C LEU A 5 1.90 39.34 -40.22
N ARG A 6 2.74 40.07 -39.47
CA ARG A 6 3.45 39.53 -38.30
C ARG A 6 2.49 39.22 -37.14
N ALA A 7 1.49 40.07 -36.90
CA ALA A 7 0.48 39.83 -35.86
C ALA A 7 -0.40 38.62 -36.18
N VAL A 8 -0.78 38.43 -37.45
CA VAL A 8 -1.60 37.29 -37.92
C VAL A 8 -0.84 35.96 -37.81
N LEU A 9 0.48 35.94 -38.01
CA LEU A 9 1.30 34.74 -37.82
C LEU A 9 1.67 34.48 -36.34
N ALA A 10 1.79 35.52 -35.52
CA ALA A 10 2.16 35.37 -34.11
C ALA A 10 1.05 34.71 -33.28
N LEU A 11 -0.22 35.04 -33.55
CA LEU A 11 -1.37 34.51 -32.80
C LEU A 11 -1.52 32.98 -32.89
N PRO A 12 -1.51 32.34 -34.07
CA PRO A 12 -1.59 30.88 -34.19
C PRO A 12 -0.34 30.20 -33.64
N VAL A 13 0.85 30.81 -33.74
CA VAL A 13 2.09 30.28 -33.14
C VAL A 13 2.02 30.33 -31.60
N LEU A 14 1.44 31.38 -31.02
CA LEU A 14 1.20 31.47 -29.58
C LEU A 14 0.17 30.44 -29.11
N LEU A 15 -0.90 30.22 -29.88
CA LEU A 15 -1.90 29.20 -29.58
C LEU A 15 -1.33 27.78 -29.71
N LEU A 16 -0.60 27.48 -30.78
CA LEU A 16 0.06 26.17 -30.97
C LEU A 16 1.11 25.92 -29.88
N SER A 17 1.94 26.92 -29.57
CA SER A 17 2.95 26.78 -28.53
C SER A 17 2.31 26.52 -27.16
N TRP A 18 1.20 27.20 -26.84
CA TRP A 18 0.45 26.92 -25.61
C TRP A 18 -0.21 25.53 -25.61
N GLN A 19 -0.62 24.98 -26.75
CA GLN A 19 -1.13 23.60 -26.81
C GLN A 19 -0.03 22.55 -26.62
N VAL A 20 1.16 22.77 -27.18
CA VAL A 20 2.27 21.80 -27.14
C VAL A 20 3.03 21.85 -25.81
N LEU A 21 3.28 23.07 -25.29
CA LEU A 21 4.02 23.35 -24.06
C LEU A 21 3.09 23.59 -22.86
N GLY A 22 1.78 23.54 -23.06
CA GLY A 22 0.81 23.76 -22.01
C GLY A 22 0.89 22.70 -20.90
N PRO A 23 0.48 23.05 -19.67
CA PRO A 23 0.46 22.10 -18.57
C PRO A 23 -0.38 20.87 -18.92
N ARG A 24 0.20 19.67 -18.80
CA ARG A 24 -0.46 18.41 -19.15
C ARG A 24 -1.27 17.86 -17.98
N GLY A 25 -2.32 17.11 -18.30
CA GLY A 25 -3.15 16.40 -17.31
C GLY A 25 -4.54 17.00 -17.12
N VAL A 26 -5.43 16.19 -16.54
CA VAL A 26 -6.80 16.54 -16.17
C VAL A 26 -6.77 17.39 -14.91
N ARG A 27 -7.58 18.45 -14.86
CA ARG A 27 -7.77 19.23 -13.64
C ARG A 27 -8.61 18.40 -12.66
N VAL A 28 -8.06 18.19 -11.48
CA VAL A 28 -8.72 17.46 -10.39
C VAL A 28 -8.70 18.29 -9.12
N GLU A 29 -9.66 18.07 -8.25
CA GLU A 29 -9.76 18.67 -6.92
C GLU A 29 -9.53 17.59 -5.87
N VAL A 30 -8.82 17.93 -4.80
CA VAL A 30 -8.66 17.06 -3.63
C VAL A 30 -9.96 17.06 -2.84
N LEU A 31 -10.76 16.02 -3.00
CA LEU A 31 -12.00 15.84 -2.25
C LEU A 31 -11.75 15.48 -0.80
N ASP A 32 -10.77 14.61 -0.57
CA ASP A 32 -10.50 14.06 0.75
C ASP A 32 -9.03 13.60 0.86
N GLN A 33 -8.55 13.52 2.10
CA GLN A 33 -7.24 12.99 2.43
C GLN A 33 -7.42 11.95 3.52
N ARG A 34 -7.15 10.70 3.21
CA ARG A 34 -7.35 9.60 4.15
C ARG A 34 -6.01 9.08 4.63
N TRP A 35 -5.97 8.70 5.89
CA TRP A 35 -4.84 7.99 6.48
C TRP A 35 -5.34 6.82 7.32
N GLN A 36 -4.54 5.76 7.35
CA GLN A 36 -4.75 4.60 8.20
C GLN A 36 -3.39 4.13 8.73
N ARG A 37 -3.35 3.79 10.02
CA ARG A 37 -2.18 3.26 10.71
C ARG A 37 -2.59 2.03 11.51
N ASP A 38 -1.91 0.92 11.25
CA ASP A 38 -2.19 -0.38 11.86
C ASP A 38 -0.96 -0.93 12.57
N ILE A 39 -1.15 -1.36 13.81
CA ILE A 39 -0.17 -2.14 14.57
C ILE A 39 -0.71 -3.57 14.66
N GLU A 40 -0.02 -4.50 14.03
CA GLU A 40 -0.35 -5.92 14.15
C GLU A 40 -0.04 -6.42 15.56
N VAL A 41 -0.93 -7.23 16.11
CA VAL A 41 -0.68 -8.04 17.30
C VAL A 41 -0.63 -9.48 16.83
N GLU A 42 0.55 -10.07 16.98
CA GLU A 42 0.79 -11.47 16.67
C GLU A 42 0.56 -12.30 17.93
N ARG A 43 0.01 -13.51 17.74
CA ARG A 43 -0.14 -14.52 18.79
C ARG A 43 0.75 -15.71 18.45
N LEU A 44 1.42 -16.27 19.46
CA LEU A 44 2.14 -17.52 19.35
C LEU A 44 1.13 -18.67 19.26
N LEU A 45 1.15 -19.41 18.16
CA LEU A 45 0.29 -20.56 17.92
C LEU A 45 1.14 -21.80 17.70
N LEU A 46 0.65 -22.96 18.16
CA LEU A 46 1.23 -24.25 17.81
C LEU A 46 0.64 -24.70 16.48
N GLU A 47 1.42 -24.60 15.41
CA GLU A 47 1.00 -25.05 14.09
C GLU A 47 1.44 -26.49 13.86
N SER A 48 0.53 -27.33 13.38
CA SER A 48 0.86 -28.70 13.01
C SER A 48 1.45 -28.75 11.61
N GLY A 49 2.49 -29.57 11.44
CA GLY A 49 3.12 -29.83 10.17
C GLY A 49 3.55 -31.28 10.06
N SER A 50 4.07 -31.66 8.90
CA SER A 50 4.63 -32.97 8.70
C SER A 50 5.76 -32.93 7.68
N ALA A 51 6.87 -33.57 7.99
CA ALA A 51 8.06 -33.63 7.15
C ALA A 51 8.83 -34.92 7.48
N TRP A 52 9.88 -35.19 6.71
CA TRP A 52 10.86 -36.22 7.10
C TRP A 52 11.52 -35.82 8.43
N CYS A 53 11.76 -36.80 9.30
CA CYS A 53 12.18 -36.53 10.68
C CYS A 53 13.56 -35.86 10.78
N ASP A 54 14.41 -36.03 9.76
CA ASP A 54 15.71 -35.39 9.59
C ASP A 54 15.64 -33.95 9.06
N GLU A 55 14.47 -33.51 8.59
CA GLU A 55 14.22 -32.18 8.00
C GLU A 55 13.29 -31.31 8.86
N LEU A 56 13.08 -31.69 10.13
CA LEU A 56 12.22 -30.91 11.01
C LEU A 56 12.78 -29.50 11.24
N PRO A 57 11.93 -28.45 11.18
CA PRO A 57 12.39 -27.10 11.42
C PRO A 57 12.82 -26.91 12.88
N ALA A 58 13.75 -25.99 13.11
CA ALA A 58 14.21 -25.68 14.46
C ALA A 58 13.06 -25.26 15.38
N GLY A 59 12.99 -25.85 16.57
CA GLY A 59 11.91 -25.62 17.54
C GLY A 59 10.65 -26.45 17.31
N ALA A 60 10.61 -27.32 16.30
CA ALA A 60 9.53 -28.29 16.12
C ALA A 60 9.53 -29.33 17.25
N GLN A 61 8.34 -29.63 17.76
CA GLN A 61 8.09 -30.70 18.71
C GLN A 61 7.46 -31.87 17.94
N ASP A 62 8.14 -33.01 17.95
CA ASP A 62 7.63 -34.23 17.32
C ASP A 62 6.46 -34.82 18.14
N ILE A 63 5.37 -35.13 17.44
CA ILE A 63 4.13 -35.66 18.02
C ILE A 63 4.00 -37.16 17.70
N SER A 64 4.32 -37.55 16.47
CA SER A 64 4.13 -38.92 16.01
C SER A 64 5.02 -39.23 14.82
N ARG A 65 5.57 -40.44 14.80
CA ARG A 65 6.40 -40.97 13.72
C ARG A 65 5.71 -42.10 13.00
N ARG A 66 5.97 -42.20 11.69
CA ARG A 66 5.57 -43.35 10.87
C ARG A 66 6.61 -43.62 9.80
N TRP A 67 6.82 -44.89 9.47
CA TRP A 67 7.66 -45.26 8.34
C TRP A 67 6.89 -45.10 7.04
N LEU A 68 7.44 -44.36 6.09
CA LEU A 68 6.91 -44.16 4.75
C LEU A 68 7.99 -44.37 3.70
N GLU A 69 7.56 -44.74 2.50
CA GLU A 69 8.41 -44.77 1.32
C GLU A 69 8.41 -43.39 0.66
N ASP A 70 9.59 -42.87 0.33
CA ASP A 70 9.76 -41.54 -0.25
C ASP A 70 9.25 -41.51 -1.70
N PRO A 71 8.18 -40.76 -2.02
CA PRO A 71 7.65 -40.70 -3.39
C PRO A 71 8.66 -40.15 -4.41
N GLN A 72 9.66 -39.39 -3.95
CA GLN A 72 10.69 -38.79 -4.80
C GLN A 72 11.90 -39.72 -4.97
N GLY A 73 11.93 -40.86 -4.28
CA GLY A 73 12.96 -41.89 -4.39
C GLY A 73 14.32 -41.52 -3.80
N SER A 74 14.45 -40.36 -3.14
CA SER A 74 15.73 -39.86 -2.65
C SER A 74 16.22 -40.53 -1.36
N ARG A 75 15.30 -41.05 -0.53
CA ARG A 75 15.61 -41.64 0.80
C ARG A 75 15.17 -43.09 0.98
N GLY A 76 14.51 -43.70 -0.01
CA GLY A 76 13.92 -45.03 0.14
C GLY A 76 12.82 -45.05 1.22
N ARG A 77 12.87 -46.00 2.15
CA ARG A 77 11.95 -46.06 3.30
C ARG A 77 12.54 -45.32 4.50
N ALA A 78 11.88 -44.26 4.96
CA ALA A 78 12.37 -43.39 6.03
C ALA A 78 11.26 -43.01 7.04
N GLU A 79 11.64 -42.43 8.17
CA GLU A 79 10.69 -41.93 9.17
C GLU A 79 10.12 -40.58 8.76
N HIS A 80 8.79 -40.50 8.72
CA HIS A 80 8.04 -39.29 8.49
C HIS A 80 7.36 -38.86 9.79
N CYS A 81 7.68 -37.64 10.23
CA CYS A 81 7.23 -37.07 11.49
C CYS A 81 6.02 -36.16 11.26
N ARG A 82 5.07 -36.18 12.20
CA ARG A 82 4.12 -35.08 12.42
C ARG A 82 4.63 -34.27 13.59
N TYR A 83 4.67 -32.96 13.44
CA TYR A 83 5.23 -32.07 14.44
C TYR A 83 4.29 -30.90 14.73
N GLN A 84 4.54 -30.23 15.84
CA GLN A 84 3.98 -28.93 16.21
C GLN A 84 5.10 -27.90 16.29
N LEU A 85 4.91 -26.72 15.71
CA LEU A 85 5.91 -25.65 15.70
C LEU A 85 5.30 -24.36 16.26
N PRO A 86 5.83 -23.79 17.36
CA PRO A 86 5.44 -22.48 17.83
C PRO A 86 5.73 -21.42 16.76
N THR A 87 4.68 -20.80 16.24
CA THR A 87 4.75 -19.82 15.14
C THR A 87 3.96 -18.58 15.49
N TRP A 88 4.57 -17.42 15.31
CA TRP A 88 3.90 -16.13 15.48
C TRP A 88 2.99 -15.86 14.28
N ARG A 89 1.70 -15.66 14.54
CA ARG A 89 0.72 -15.33 13.50
C ARG A 89 -0.03 -14.04 13.84
N PRO A 90 -0.24 -13.15 12.86
CA PRO A 90 -1.11 -11.99 13.06
C PRO A 90 -2.50 -12.47 13.49
N ARG A 91 -2.97 -11.99 14.65
CA ARG A 91 -4.28 -12.39 15.19
C ARG A 91 -5.28 -11.23 15.16
N ARG A 92 -4.80 -10.03 15.47
CA ARG A 92 -5.60 -8.80 15.49
C ARG A 92 -4.73 -7.60 15.18
N SER A 93 -5.34 -6.44 14.98
CA SER A 93 -4.63 -5.18 14.76
C SER A 93 -5.25 -4.05 15.57
N ALA A 94 -4.41 -3.18 16.11
CA ALA A 94 -4.84 -1.90 16.66
C ALA A 94 -4.78 -0.86 15.53
N ARG A 95 -5.95 -0.33 15.14
CA ARG A 95 -6.11 0.59 14.01
C ARG A 95 -6.37 2.01 14.48
N SER A 96 -5.81 2.98 13.78
CA SER A 96 -6.27 4.37 13.79
C SER A 96 -6.39 4.86 12.36
N GLU A 97 -7.41 5.65 12.12
CA GLU A 97 -7.73 6.20 10.81
C GLU A 97 -8.30 7.59 10.98
N GLY A 98 -8.25 8.37 9.91
CA GLY A 98 -8.79 9.70 9.93
C GLY A 98 -8.75 10.38 8.58
N LEU A 99 -9.27 11.59 8.59
CA LEU A 99 -9.32 12.49 7.45
C LEU A 99 -8.39 13.68 7.72
N SER A 100 -7.81 14.23 6.66
CA SER A 100 -6.92 15.40 6.69
C SER A 100 -5.54 15.17 7.31
N ALA A 101 -4.57 15.94 6.83
CA ALA A 101 -3.22 16.01 7.39
C ALA A 101 -3.09 16.97 8.58
N LEU A 102 -4.09 17.83 8.83
CA LEU A 102 -3.98 18.94 9.78
C LEU A 102 -4.47 18.63 11.18
N ALA A 103 -5.69 18.09 11.30
CA ALA A 103 -6.32 17.97 12.60
C ALA A 103 -7.41 16.87 12.59
N PRO A 104 -7.24 15.79 13.37
CA PRO A 104 -5.99 15.40 14.03
C PRO A 104 -4.95 14.96 12.98
N ALA A 105 -3.67 15.31 13.20
CA ALA A 105 -2.59 14.76 12.41
C ALA A 105 -2.54 13.22 12.56
N PRO A 106 -2.06 12.46 11.55
CA PRO A 106 -2.02 11.00 11.62
C PRO A 106 -1.31 10.50 12.87
N PHE A 107 -2.01 9.69 13.67
CA PHE A 107 -1.51 9.14 14.93
C PHE A 107 -1.57 7.61 14.92
N TRP A 108 -0.77 6.99 15.79
CA TRP A 108 -0.82 5.55 15.99
C TRP A 108 -1.90 5.22 17.02
N ALA A 109 -2.57 4.09 16.84
CA ALA A 109 -3.46 3.55 17.86
C ALA A 109 -2.72 3.42 19.20
N PRO A 110 -3.41 3.61 20.34
CA PRO A 110 -2.84 3.31 21.64
C PRO A 110 -2.25 1.90 21.66
N THR A 111 -1.13 1.72 22.35
CA THR A 111 -0.49 0.41 22.47
C THR A 111 -1.50 -0.58 23.04
N PRO A 112 -1.83 -1.66 22.32
CA PRO A 112 -2.80 -2.63 22.81
C PRO A 112 -2.25 -3.36 24.04
N THR A 113 -3.11 -3.68 24.99
CA THR A 113 -2.77 -4.62 26.07
C THR A 113 -2.45 -5.98 25.45
N LEU A 114 -1.32 -6.57 25.83
CA LEU A 114 -0.83 -7.85 25.32
C LEU A 114 -0.96 -8.93 26.40
N GLU A 115 -1.30 -10.14 25.98
CA GLU A 115 -1.09 -11.35 26.81
C GLU A 115 0.42 -11.67 26.84
N PRO A 116 1.09 -11.60 28.00
CA PRO A 116 2.52 -11.90 28.09
C PRO A 116 2.84 -13.30 27.55
N GLU A 117 4.00 -13.46 26.90
CA GLU A 117 4.51 -14.71 26.32
C GLU A 117 3.69 -15.30 25.14
N LEU A 118 2.39 -14.97 25.05
CA LEU A 118 1.50 -15.43 23.98
C LEU A 118 1.28 -14.38 22.90
N GLU A 119 1.37 -13.09 23.20
CA GLU A 119 1.19 -12.01 22.25
C GLU A 119 2.44 -11.12 22.16
N ARG A 120 2.67 -10.56 20.97
CA ARG A 120 3.69 -9.53 20.74
C ARG A 120 3.24 -8.53 19.68
N LEU A 121 3.85 -7.35 19.67
CA LEU A 121 3.69 -6.41 18.58
C LEU A 121 4.37 -6.97 17.33
N GLY A 122 3.62 -7.02 16.24
CA GLY A 122 4.08 -7.38 14.91
C GLY A 122 4.46 -6.15 14.09
N ARG A 123 4.12 -6.20 12.80
CA ARG A 123 4.46 -5.13 11.86
C ARG A 123 3.59 -3.90 12.09
N ARG A 124 4.20 -2.73 11.85
CA ARG A 124 3.48 -1.46 11.73
C ARG A 124 3.28 -1.15 10.26
N ARG A 125 2.06 -0.74 9.89
CA ARG A 125 1.71 -0.35 8.53
C ARG A 125 1.05 1.02 8.54
N GLU A 126 1.36 1.82 7.53
CA GLU A 126 0.74 3.11 7.32
C GLU A 126 0.33 3.24 5.85
N HIS A 127 -0.84 3.82 5.64
CA HIS A 127 -1.44 4.00 4.34
C HIS A 127 -2.02 5.39 4.24
N TYR A 128 -1.73 6.09 3.14
CA TYR A 128 -2.16 7.47 2.93
C TYR A 128 -2.67 7.62 1.51
N GLU A 129 -3.88 8.15 1.38
CA GLU A 129 -4.56 8.29 0.11
C GLU A 129 -5.14 9.68 -0.06
N LEU A 130 -5.06 10.21 -1.28
CA LEU A 130 -5.87 11.33 -1.72
C LEU A 130 -7.05 10.82 -2.52
N LEU A 131 -8.24 11.30 -2.20
CA LEU A 131 -9.38 11.18 -3.08
C LEU A 131 -9.42 12.42 -3.98
N LEU A 132 -9.31 12.20 -5.28
CA LEU A 132 -9.29 13.24 -6.30
C LEU A 132 -10.54 13.13 -7.16
N ALA A 133 -11.15 14.24 -7.55
CA ALA A 133 -12.24 14.24 -8.52
C ALA A 133 -12.05 15.29 -9.61
N ALA A 134 -12.44 14.93 -10.82
CA ALA A 134 -12.56 15.86 -11.93
C ALA A 134 -14.00 16.40 -12.04
N ALA A 135 -14.15 17.56 -12.68
CA ALA A 135 -15.45 18.19 -12.90
C ALA A 135 -16.40 17.34 -13.78
N ASP A 136 -15.87 16.37 -14.53
CA ASP A 136 -16.65 15.45 -15.34
C ASP A 136 -17.19 14.23 -14.55
N GLY A 137 -17.05 14.23 -13.23
CA GLY A 137 -17.57 13.19 -12.33
C GLY A 137 -16.63 12.01 -12.11
N ARG A 138 -15.49 11.94 -12.81
CA ARG A 138 -14.48 10.90 -12.56
C ARG A 138 -13.77 11.15 -11.24
N SER A 139 -13.39 10.08 -10.56
CA SER A 139 -12.58 10.15 -9.34
C SER A 139 -11.47 9.12 -9.34
N TRP A 140 -10.40 9.43 -8.59
CA TRP A 140 -9.23 8.59 -8.44
C TRP A 140 -8.77 8.58 -6.99
N GLN A 141 -8.23 7.43 -6.57
CA GLN A 141 -7.56 7.28 -5.29
C GLN A 141 -6.07 7.20 -5.56
N CYS A 142 -5.30 8.09 -4.92
CA CYS A 142 -3.87 8.15 -5.09
C CYS A 142 -3.14 7.83 -3.80
N PRO A 143 -2.56 6.62 -3.67
CA PRO A 143 -1.70 6.29 -2.54
C PRO A 143 -0.39 7.07 -2.65
N LEU A 144 0.04 7.71 -1.57
CA LEU A 144 1.22 8.55 -1.53
C LEU A 144 2.03 8.34 -0.24
N PRO A 145 3.35 8.61 -0.24
CA PRO A 145 4.11 8.68 1.00
C PRO A 145 3.60 9.80 1.92
N GLN A 146 3.65 9.58 3.25
CA GLN A 146 3.13 10.53 4.25
C GLN A 146 3.58 11.97 3.99
N ALA A 147 4.89 12.17 3.77
CA ALA A 147 5.49 13.49 3.61
C ALA A 147 4.93 14.27 2.40
N ARG A 148 4.52 13.55 1.34
CA ARG A 148 3.92 14.16 0.15
C ARG A 148 2.41 14.34 0.33
N TRP A 149 1.73 13.32 0.84
CA TRP A 149 0.30 13.37 1.17
C TRP A 149 -0.04 14.55 2.09
N ALA A 150 0.79 14.81 3.10
CA ALA A 150 0.57 15.87 4.10
C ALA A 150 0.62 17.31 3.55
N ARG A 151 1.18 17.50 2.33
CA ARG A 151 1.30 18.82 1.70
C ARG A 151 0.00 19.28 1.06
N TYR A 152 -0.83 18.33 0.64
CA TYR A 152 -2.07 18.68 -0.03
C TYR A 152 -3.10 19.18 0.98
N ARG A 153 -4.12 19.87 0.48
CA ARG A 153 -5.28 20.31 1.26
C ARG A 153 -6.56 19.93 0.55
N GLN A 154 -7.61 19.66 1.31
CA GLN A 154 -8.94 19.52 0.75
C GLN A 154 -9.33 20.80 -0.01
N GLY A 155 -10.00 20.63 -1.16
CA GLY A 155 -10.37 21.72 -2.07
C GLY A 155 -9.24 22.20 -2.99
N GLN A 156 -8.02 21.66 -2.84
CA GLN A 156 -6.90 22.06 -3.70
C GLN A 156 -7.09 21.54 -5.12
N SER A 157 -7.00 22.45 -6.10
CA SER A 157 -6.97 22.10 -7.52
C SER A 157 -5.56 21.70 -7.97
N LEU A 158 -5.46 20.54 -8.64
CA LEU A 158 -4.22 19.92 -9.11
C LEU A 158 -4.37 19.52 -10.59
N ARG A 159 -3.25 19.14 -11.21
CA ARG A 159 -3.26 18.43 -12.50
C ARG A 159 -2.75 17.01 -12.33
N LEU A 160 -3.55 16.07 -12.79
CA LEU A 160 -3.26 14.65 -12.74
C LEU A 160 -3.13 14.11 -14.17
N GLN A 161 -2.02 13.44 -14.45
CA GLN A 161 -1.88 12.72 -15.71
C GLN A 161 -2.71 11.46 -15.64
N VAL A 162 -3.55 11.26 -16.63
CA VAL A 162 -4.40 10.10 -16.78
C VAL A 162 -4.09 9.52 -18.15
N ASP A 163 -3.88 8.20 -18.22
CA ASP A 163 -3.60 7.53 -19.48
C ASP A 163 -4.86 7.41 -20.35
N ARG A 164 -4.72 6.81 -21.54
CA ARG A 164 -5.83 6.62 -22.47
C ARG A 164 -6.94 5.69 -21.95
N PHE A 165 -6.66 4.92 -20.90
CA PHE A 165 -7.59 3.97 -20.29
C PHE A 165 -8.26 4.55 -19.04
N GLY A 166 -7.96 5.79 -18.66
CA GLY A 166 -8.52 6.42 -17.47
C GLY A 166 -7.75 6.11 -16.18
N VAL A 167 -6.57 5.48 -16.26
CA VAL A 167 -5.74 5.17 -15.09
C VAL A 167 -4.91 6.39 -14.71
N ALA A 168 -5.01 6.80 -13.45
CA ALA A 168 -4.27 7.93 -12.91
C ALA A 168 -2.80 7.59 -12.63
N ASN A 169 -1.90 8.45 -13.10
CA ASN A 169 -0.51 8.44 -12.69
C ASN A 169 -0.32 9.33 -11.46
N CYS A 170 -0.50 8.76 -10.26
CA CYS A 170 -0.38 9.50 -9.00
C CYS A 170 1.00 10.11 -8.76
N ALA A 171 2.05 9.60 -9.42
CA ALA A 171 3.37 10.20 -9.34
C ALA A 171 3.43 11.58 -10.03
N SER A 172 2.51 11.90 -10.94
CA SER A 172 2.48 13.15 -11.70
C SER A 172 1.95 14.35 -10.90
N LEU A 173 1.44 14.15 -9.68
CA LEU A 173 0.93 15.25 -8.86
C LEU A 173 2.06 16.25 -8.56
N PRO A 174 1.81 17.55 -8.46
CA PRO A 174 2.86 18.52 -8.15
C PRO A 174 3.39 18.32 -6.72
N TYR A 175 4.68 18.59 -6.50
CA TYR A 175 5.37 18.48 -5.19
C TYR A 175 5.18 19.70 -4.30
#